data_AF-A0A395J750-F1
#
_entry.id   AF-A0A395J750-F1
#
_cell.length_a   1.000
_cell.length_b   1.000
_cell.length_c   1.000
_cell.angle_alpha   90.00
_cell.angle_beta   90.00
_cell.angle_gamma   90.00
#
_symmetry.space_group_name_H-M   'P 1'
#
loop_
_entity.id
_entity.type
_entity.pdbx_description
1 polymer ?
#
loop_
_entity_poly.entity_id
_entity_poly.type
_entity_poly.pdbx_seq_one_letter_code
_entity_poly.pdbx_strand_id
1 'polypeptide(L)'
;MSIDRRRAALFGTAAAVRLLLFISFPGLPDLLTARVEISTPVTSFKRLQEGLFLYNHNVSPYDGGVYHQAPLFLPLFSLLPSSSIYPVFTYLLYILVDLLSANALINIAESGEAGNSRLFTSPRKDKRWTSFVIAAAFLFNPFTIATCIGRPTSIFTTYAILYAISKALVGASYSSMFSIAFAAYLSMYPILLFPPLALLCYDRQRPSNRQDSLPLFIATNAVAVSPAFYYLWIYAGSGNANFFYAITLVWSLGWSVLVVADLLYAVLRDEWEVERPEMKGKEVRQI
;
A
#
# COMPACT_ATOMS: atom_id res chain seq x y z
N MET A 1 15.01 -13.60 -21.39
CA MET A 1 14.18 -12.42 -21.03
C MET A 1 14.85 -11.19 -21.61
N SER A 2 14.34 -10.66 -22.72
CA SER A 2 14.75 -9.33 -23.19
C SER A 2 14.22 -8.31 -22.18
N ILE A 3 15.11 -7.76 -21.35
CA ILE A 3 14.76 -6.61 -20.52
C ILE A 3 14.26 -5.53 -21.48
N ASP A 4 13.00 -5.12 -21.32
CA ASP A 4 12.41 -4.06 -22.12
C ASP A 4 13.23 -2.79 -21.89
N ARG A 5 14.12 -2.47 -22.85
CA ARG A 5 15.15 -1.43 -22.71
C ARG A 5 14.56 -0.09 -22.28
N ARG A 6 13.31 0.18 -22.69
CA ARG A 6 12.56 1.38 -22.31
C ARG A 6 12.24 1.39 -20.81
N ARG A 7 11.75 0.29 -20.25
CA ARG A 7 11.47 0.18 -18.80
C ARG A 7 12.75 0.30 -17.99
N ALA A 8 13.82 -0.39 -18.39
CA ALA A 8 15.11 -0.28 -17.72
C ALA A 8 15.65 1.16 -17.73
N ALA A 9 15.56 1.86 -18.88
CA ALA A 9 15.93 3.26 -18.98
C ALA A 9 15.07 4.16 -18.08
N LEU A 10 13.76 3.93 -18.01
CA LEU A 10 12.84 4.69 -17.15
C LEU A 10 13.23 4.56 -15.67
N PHE A 11 13.37 3.33 -15.18
CA PHE A 11 13.72 3.05 -13.79
C PHE A 11 15.13 3.55 -13.46
N GLY A 12 16.10 3.32 -14.36
CA GLY A 12 17.46 3.82 -14.20
C GLY A 12 17.52 5.35 -14.12
N THR A 13 16.77 6.05 -14.97
CA THR A 13 16.69 7.52 -14.96
C THR A 13 16.02 8.01 -13.67
N ALA A 14 14.92 7.40 -13.25
CA ALA A 14 14.22 7.76 -12.02
C ALA A 14 15.10 7.57 -10.77
N ALA A 15 15.88 6.48 -10.72
CA ALA A 15 16.86 6.22 -9.67
C ALA A 15 18.00 7.23 -9.70
N ALA A 16 18.56 7.50 -10.88
CA ALA A 16 19.65 8.45 -11.07
C ALA A 16 19.23 9.88 -10.63
N VAL A 17 18.03 10.33 -10.98
CA VAL A 17 17.50 11.63 -10.53
C VAL A 17 17.42 11.70 -9.00
N ARG A 18 16.88 10.67 -8.34
CA ARG A 18 16.80 10.64 -6.86
C ARG A 18 18.19 10.64 -6.22
N LEU A 19 19.12 9.82 -6.72
CA LEU A 19 20.51 9.79 -6.24
C LEU A 19 21.20 11.13 -6.44
N LEU A 20 21.05 11.75 -7.61
CA LEU A 20 21.61 13.07 -7.90
C LEU A 20 21.06 14.13 -6.94
N LEU A 21 19.75 14.10 -6.62
CA LEU A 21 19.17 15.04 -5.67
C LEU A 21 19.70 14.83 -4.24
N PHE A 22 19.83 13.58 -3.79
CA PHE A 22 20.43 13.28 -2.49
C PHE A 22 21.88 13.75 -2.37
N ILE A 23 22.68 13.57 -3.44
CA ILE A 23 24.11 13.92 -3.44
C ILE A 23 24.32 15.43 -3.63
N SER A 24 23.58 16.05 -4.54
CA SER A 24 23.78 17.47 -4.90
C SER A 24 23.20 18.42 -3.85
N PHE A 25 22.19 17.99 -3.09
CA PHE A 25 21.49 18.81 -2.10
C PHE A 25 21.38 18.10 -0.74
N PRO A 26 22.47 18.02 0.05
CA PRO A 26 22.51 17.27 1.30
C PRO A 26 21.54 17.79 2.37
N GLY A 27 21.16 19.08 2.35
CA GLY A 27 20.19 19.66 3.29
C GLY A 27 18.71 19.47 2.88
N LEU A 28 18.46 18.95 1.67
CA LEU A 28 17.11 18.80 1.14
C LEU A 28 16.27 17.75 1.88
N PRO A 29 16.81 16.58 2.29
CA PRO A 29 16.08 15.64 3.13
C PRO A 29 15.56 16.25 4.43
N ASP A 30 16.36 17.06 5.12
CA ASP A 30 15.98 17.67 6.39
C ASP A 30 14.92 18.76 6.21
N LEU A 31 15.02 19.55 5.13
CA LEU A 31 14.02 20.54 4.76
C LEU A 31 12.66 19.89 4.47
N LEU A 32 12.65 18.81 3.68
CA LEU A 32 11.41 18.10 3.33
C LEU A 32 10.82 17.34 4.52
N THR A 33 11.66 16.79 5.41
CA THR A 33 11.19 16.13 6.64
C THR A 33 10.51 17.13 7.60
N ALA A 34 10.85 18.42 7.52
CA ALA A 34 10.21 19.48 8.30
C ALA A 34 8.86 19.94 7.72
N ARG A 35 8.46 19.44 6.55
CA ARG A 35 7.18 19.79 5.89
C ARG A 35 6.12 18.74 6.19
N VAL A 36 4.99 19.20 6.75
CA VAL A 36 3.89 18.33 7.19
C VAL A 36 3.21 17.59 6.03
N GLU A 37 3.29 18.15 4.82
CA GLU A 37 2.76 17.58 3.59
C GLU A 37 3.52 16.30 3.17
N ILE A 38 4.77 16.18 3.60
CA ILE A 38 5.67 15.08 3.23
C ILE A 38 5.88 14.13 4.40
N SER A 39 6.00 14.70 5.61
CA SER A 39 6.37 13.97 6.81
C SER A 39 5.50 14.40 7.98
N THR A 40 4.78 13.44 8.55
CA THR A 40 3.92 13.68 9.72
C THR A 40 4.61 13.20 11.00
N PRO A 41 4.16 13.62 12.20
CA PRO A 41 4.73 13.15 13.47
C PRO A 41 4.76 11.62 13.61
N VAL A 42 3.83 10.93 12.94
CA VAL A 42 3.69 9.46 12.96
C VAL A 42 4.40 8.75 11.80
N THR A 43 5.01 9.47 10.85
CA THR A 43 5.73 8.89 9.70
C THR A 43 7.15 9.42 9.53
N SER A 44 7.59 10.33 10.40
CA SER A 44 8.83 11.07 10.22
C SER A 44 10.10 10.24 10.37
N PHE A 45 11.03 10.42 9.41
CA PHE A 45 12.34 9.78 9.48
C PHE A 45 13.15 10.22 10.69
N LYS A 46 13.05 11.49 11.09
CA LYS A 46 13.78 12.01 12.25
C LYS A 46 13.36 11.31 13.54
N ARG A 47 12.05 11.08 13.70
CA ARG A 47 11.50 10.30 14.83
C ARG A 47 11.93 8.84 14.78
N LEU A 48 12.05 8.26 13.59
CA LEU A 48 12.62 6.93 13.42
C LEU A 48 14.09 6.86 13.83
N GLN A 49 14.91 7.85 13.49
CA GLN A 49 16.31 7.91 13.92
C GLN A 49 16.44 8.06 15.44
N GLU A 50 15.63 8.92 16.06
CA GLU A 50 15.57 9.07 17.52
C GLU A 50 15.14 7.75 18.19
N GLY A 51 14.10 7.09 17.66
CA GLY A 51 13.64 5.80 18.16
C GLY A 51 14.68 4.70 17.99
N LEU A 52 15.38 4.65 16.84
CA LEU A 52 16.46 3.71 16.58
C LEU A 52 17.65 3.93 17.54
N PHE A 53 17.97 5.19 17.84
CA PHE A 53 19.02 5.54 18.79
C PHE A 53 18.69 5.00 20.19
N LEU A 54 17.48 5.22 20.69
CA LEU A 54 17.04 4.69 21.98
C LEU A 54 17.05 3.16 22.00
N TYR A 55 16.49 2.53 20.95
CA TYR A 55 16.43 1.09 20.78
C TYR A 55 17.82 0.44 20.85
N ASN A 56 18.81 1.01 20.16
CA ASN A 56 20.19 0.51 20.15
C ASN A 56 20.90 0.65 21.51
N HIS A 57 20.42 1.52 22.40
CA HIS A 57 20.93 1.68 23.76
C HIS A 57 20.09 0.89 24.79
N ASN A 58 19.27 -0.06 24.35
CA ASN A 58 18.38 -0.86 25.19
C ASN A 58 17.37 -0.02 25.99
N VAL A 59 17.04 1.19 25.51
CA VAL A 59 15.98 2.03 26.05
C VAL A 59 14.75 1.88 25.16
N SER A 60 13.61 1.55 25.75
CA SER A 60 12.35 1.45 25.01
C SER A 60 11.99 2.80 24.37
N PRO A 61 11.90 2.91 23.04
CA PRO A 61 11.50 4.15 22.38
C PRO A 61 10.06 4.56 22.68
N TYR A 62 9.25 3.61 23.17
CA TYR A 62 7.83 3.76 23.46
C TYR A 62 7.54 4.25 24.88
N ASP A 63 8.54 4.24 25.76
CA ASP A 63 8.41 4.76 27.12
C ASP A 63 8.32 6.30 27.10
N GLY A 64 8.84 6.93 26.03
CA GLY A 64 8.71 8.36 25.77
C GLY A 64 7.54 8.69 24.84
N GLY A 65 6.98 9.89 24.95
CA GLY A 65 5.89 10.38 24.08
C GLY A 65 6.33 10.83 22.67
N VAL A 66 7.50 10.39 22.19
CA VAL A 66 8.12 10.93 20.96
C VAL A 66 8.00 9.98 19.77
N TYR A 67 7.94 8.66 20.01
CA TYR A 67 7.94 7.63 18.96
C TYR A 67 6.61 6.87 18.94
N HIS A 68 5.91 6.94 17.80
CA HIS A 68 4.58 6.33 17.61
C HIS A 68 4.49 5.43 16.38
N GLN A 69 5.62 5.11 15.76
CA GLN A 69 5.66 4.29 14.55
C GLN A 69 5.64 2.80 14.87
N ALA A 70 5.40 1.97 13.86
CA ALA A 70 5.36 0.52 14.00
C ALA A 70 6.70 -0.03 14.53
N PRO A 71 6.69 -0.87 15.59
CA PRO A 71 7.91 -1.41 16.19
C PRO A 71 8.78 -2.20 15.23
N LEU A 72 8.18 -2.83 14.20
CA LEU A 72 8.91 -3.55 13.16
C LEU A 72 9.95 -2.70 12.43
N PHE A 73 9.79 -1.38 12.36
CA PHE A 73 10.81 -0.52 11.75
C PHE A 73 12.11 -0.50 12.54
N LEU A 74 12.09 -0.64 13.87
CA LEU A 74 13.30 -0.60 14.69
C LEU A 74 14.28 -1.75 14.37
N PRO A 75 13.88 -3.04 14.42
CA PRO A 75 14.78 -4.13 14.05
C PRO A 75 15.12 -4.12 12.55
N LEU A 76 14.21 -3.67 11.68
CA LEU A 76 14.52 -3.58 10.24
C LEU A 76 15.60 -2.53 9.94
N PHE A 77 15.52 -1.37 10.59
CA PHE A 77 16.49 -0.29 10.38
C PHE A 77 17.75 -0.45 11.25
N SER A 78 17.73 -1.27 12.30
CA SER A 78 18.95 -1.61 13.06
C SER A 78 19.88 -2.54 12.29
N LEU A 79 19.35 -3.31 11.33
CA LEU A 79 20.14 -4.11 10.39
C LEU A 79 20.87 -3.26 9.34
N LEU A 80 20.46 -1.99 9.15
CA LEU A 80 21.10 -1.08 8.22
C LEU A 80 22.24 -0.32 8.90
N PRO A 81 23.31 0.04 8.15
CA PRO A 81 24.33 0.96 8.66
C PRO A 81 23.72 2.29 9.12
N SER A 82 24.33 2.89 10.15
CA SER A 82 23.87 4.17 10.69
C SER A 82 23.72 5.22 9.61
N SER A 83 22.50 5.73 9.45
CA SER A 83 22.17 6.75 8.44
C SER A 83 22.94 8.06 8.59
N SER A 84 23.50 8.35 9.76
CA SER A 84 24.35 9.52 9.98
C SER A 84 25.77 9.36 9.40
N ILE A 85 26.26 8.12 9.29
CA ILE A 85 27.61 7.81 8.80
C ILE A 85 27.55 7.35 7.33
N TYR A 86 26.63 6.44 7.02
CA TYR A 86 26.45 5.87 5.68
C TYR A 86 25.02 6.09 5.17
N PRO A 87 24.62 7.35 4.90
CA PRO A 87 23.25 7.69 4.47
C PRO A 87 22.85 7.02 3.15
N VAL A 88 23.83 6.64 2.32
CA VAL A 88 23.63 6.01 1.01
C VAL A 88 22.78 4.74 1.10
N PHE A 89 22.95 3.90 2.13
CA PHE A 89 22.15 2.68 2.28
C PHE A 89 20.67 3.00 2.52
N THR A 90 20.40 4.02 3.34
CA THR A 90 19.03 4.51 3.52
C THR A 90 18.49 5.07 2.20
N TYR A 91 19.25 5.90 1.49
CA TYR A 91 18.80 6.46 0.21
C TYR A 91 18.46 5.37 -0.81
N LEU A 92 19.33 4.37 -0.96
CA LEU A 92 19.10 3.23 -1.85
C LEU A 92 17.86 2.43 -1.46
N LEU A 93 17.60 2.23 -0.16
CA LEU A 93 16.39 1.56 0.30
C LEU A 93 15.12 2.31 -0.12
N TYR A 94 15.06 3.62 0.12
CA TYR A 94 13.89 4.42 -0.24
C TYR A 94 13.69 4.47 -1.77
N ILE A 95 14.77 4.63 -2.54
CA ILE A 95 14.71 4.57 -4.01
C ILE A 95 14.20 3.21 -4.47
N LEU A 96 14.71 2.12 -3.89
CA LEU A 96 14.29 0.76 -4.24
C LEU A 96 12.79 0.56 -3.99
N VAL A 97 12.27 0.96 -2.83
CA VAL A 97 10.84 0.82 -2.49
C VAL A 97 9.97 1.64 -3.44
N ASP A 98 10.42 2.82 -3.84
CA ASP A 98 9.71 3.68 -4.80
C ASP A 98 9.66 3.06 -6.21
N LEU A 99 10.78 2.49 -6.66
CA LEU A 99 10.85 1.73 -7.92
C LEU A 99 9.96 0.47 -7.86
N LEU A 100 9.97 -0.26 -6.74
CA LEU A 100 9.11 -1.43 -6.56
C LEU A 100 7.62 -1.03 -6.57
N SER A 101 7.26 0.13 -6.02
CA SER A 101 5.91 0.70 -6.10
C SER A 101 5.51 1.00 -7.55
N ALA A 102 6.40 1.61 -8.33
CA ALA A 102 6.16 1.82 -9.76
C ALA A 102 6.00 0.50 -10.53
N ASN A 103 6.79 -0.53 -10.20
CA ASN A 103 6.65 -1.85 -10.81
C ASN A 103 5.32 -2.52 -10.45
N ALA A 104 4.85 -2.38 -9.21
CA ALA A 104 3.52 -2.85 -8.82
C ALA A 104 2.41 -2.12 -9.61
N LEU A 105 2.53 -0.80 -9.81
CA LEU A 105 1.61 -0.03 -10.65
C LEU A 105 1.59 -0.49 -12.11
N ILE A 106 2.75 -0.85 -12.68
CA ILE A 106 2.84 -1.43 -14.03
C ILE A 106 2.03 -2.72 -14.10
N ASN A 107 2.24 -3.63 -13.15
CA ASN A 107 1.50 -4.90 -13.11
C ASN A 107 -0.02 -4.67 -12.94
N ILE A 108 -0.41 -3.68 -12.13
CA ILE A 108 -1.81 -3.28 -11.98
C ILE A 108 -2.38 -2.78 -13.31
N ALA A 109 -1.67 -1.87 -13.98
CA ALA A 109 -2.12 -1.33 -15.26
C ALA A 109 -2.21 -2.40 -16.36
N GLU A 110 -1.25 -3.34 -16.41
CA GLU A 110 -1.19 -4.41 -17.39
C GLU A 110 -2.26 -5.49 -17.19
N SER A 111 -2.77 -5.63 -15.96
CA SER A 111 -3.89 -6.54 -15.68
C SER A 111 -5.14 -6.21 -16.51
N GLY A 112 -5.35 -4.94 -16.84
CA GLY A 112 -6.52 -4.49 -17.59
C GLY A 112 -7.85 -4.49 -16.81
N GLU A 113 -7.84 -4.88 -15.52
CA GLU A 113 -9.05 -5.01 -14.69
C GLU A 113 -9.81 -3.69 -14.52
N ALA A 114 -9.11 -2.56 -14.54
CA ALA A 114 -9.72 -1.24 -14.46
C ALA A 114 -10.65 -0.93 -15.65
N GLY A 115 -10.44 -1.59 -16.80
CA GLY A 115 -11.28 -1.40 -17.97
C GLY A 115 -12.24 -2.54 -18.25
N ASN A 116 -11.86 -3.80 -17.99
CA ASN A 116 -12.75 -4.96 -18.06
C ASN A 116 -12.55 -5.82 -16.81
N SER A 117 -13.56 -5.87 -15.95
CA SER A 117 -13.64 -6.81 -14.84
C SER A 117 -14.48 -8.04 -15.22
N ARG A 118 -14.62 -8.98 -14.28
CA ARG A 118 -15.41 -10.21 -14.47
C ARG A 118 -16.87 -9.93 -14.83
N LEU A 119 -17.48 -8.94 -14.21
CA LEU A 119 -18.93 -8.66 -14.31
C LEU A 119 -19.23 -7.35 -15.04
N PHE A 120 -18.23 -6.51 -15.29
CA PHE A 120 -18.45 -5.17 -15.82
C PHE A 120 -17.35 -4.74 -16.79
N THR A 121 -17.76 -4.16 -17.92
CA THR A 121 -16.87 -3.50 -18.88
C THR A 121 -17.07 -2.00 -18.77
N SER A 122 -15.99 -1.27 -18.46
CA SER A 122 -16.03 0.18 -18.31
C SER A 122 -16.31 0.87 -19.65
N PRO A 123 -17.19 1.89 -19.70
CA PRO A 123 -17.35 2.76 -20.86
C PRO A 123 -16.04 3.47 -21.26
N ARG A 124 -15.06 3.54 -20.35
CA ARG A 124 -13.74 4.15 -20.56
C ARG A 124 -12.66 3.13 -20.91
N LYS A 125 -13.03 1.88 -21.25
CA LYS A 125 -12.07 0.81 -21.57
C LYS A 125 -11.08 1.18 -22.68
N ASP A 126 -11.48 2.06 -23.61
CA ASP A 126 -10.64 2.47 -24.74
C ASP A 126 -9.73 3.66 -24.36
N LYS A 127 -10.02 4.36 -23.27
CA LYS A 127 -9.21 5.46 -22.71
C LYS A 127 -8.17 4.94 -21.72
N ARG A 128 -7.32 4.01 -22.16
CA ARG A 128 -6.23 3.45 -21.33
C ARG A 128 -4.91 4.14 -21.63
N TRP A 129 -4.19 4.47 -20.56
CA TRP A 129 -2.81 4.88 -20.65
C TRP A 129 -1.91 3.64 -20.62
N THR A 130 -0.82 3.66 -21.38
CA THR A 130 0.16 2.56 -21.34
C THR A 130 0.78 2.46 -19.95
N SER A 131 1.04 1.25 -19.47
CA SER A 131 1.70 0.98 -18.18
C SER A 131 3.01 1.75 -18.00
N PHE A 132 3.76 1.92 -19.09
CA PHE A 132 4.97 2.75 -19.15
C PHE A 132 4.70 4.22 -18.75
N VAL A 133 3.64 4.82 -19.29
CA VAL A 133 3.33 6.24 -19.02
C VAL A 133 2.82 6.41 -17.60
N ILE A 134 2.06 5.45 -17.08
CA ILE A 134 1.60 5.44 -15.68
C ILE A 134 2.81 5.38 -14.73
N ALA A 135 3.77 4.50 -15.02
CA ALA A 135 5.00 4.40 -14.24
C ALA A 135 5.84 5.68 -14.32
N ALA A 136 5.96 6.27 -15.51
CA ALA A 136 6.67 7.53 -15.69
C ALA A 136 6.00 8.68 -14.93
N ALA A 137 4.68 8.78 -15.01
CA ALA A 137 3.90 9.78 -14.29
C ALA A 137 4.07 9.64 -12.77
N PHE A 138 4.12 8.40 -12.25
CA PHE A 138 4.39 8.15 -10.83
C PHE A 138 5.83 8.51 -10.44
N LEU A 139 6.83 8.00 -11.19
CA LEU A 139 8.25 8.14 -10.85
C LEU A 139 8.79 9.55 -11.00
N PHE A 140 8.22 10.35 -11.92
CA PHE A 140 8.61 11.75 -12.15
C PHE A 140 7.62 12.75 -11.55
N ASN A 141 6.65 12.29 -10.76
CA ASN A 141 5.81 13.18 -9.98
C ASN A 141 6.67 13.92 -8.93
N PRO A 142 6.65 15.27 -8.89
CA PRO A 142 7.39 16.04 -7.91
C PRO A 142 7.08 15.63 -6.46
N PHE A 143 5.84 15.28 -6.16
CA PHE A 143 5.45 14.80 -4.82
C PHE A 143 6.06 13.44 -4.50
N THR A 144 6.07 12.49 -5.43
CA THR A 144 6.71 11.17 -5.23
C THR A 144 8.22 11.30 -5.04
N ILE A 145 8.86 12.20 -5.81
CA ILE A 145 10.28 12.50 -5.62
C ILE A 145 10.52 13.12 -4.24
N ALA A 146 9.69 14.10 -3.84
CA ALA A 146 9.80 14.76 -2.56
C ALA A 146 9.56 13.79 -1.38
N THR A 147 8.58 12.90 -1.47
CA THR A 147 8.36 11.86 -0.44
C THR A 147 9.49 10.85 -0.41
N CYS A 148 10.03 10.42 -1.55
CA CYS A 148 11.22 9.56 -1.55
C CYS A 148 12.41 10.22 -0.83
N ILE A 149 12.62 11.52 -1.01
CA ILE A 149 13.75 12.25 -0.40
C ILE A 149 13.50 12.61 1.08
N GLY A 150 12.26 12.93 1.44
CA GLY A 150 11.85 13.14 2.84
C GLY A 150 11.90 11.88 3.70
N ARG A 151 12.06 10.71 3.08
CA ARG A 151 12.21 9.40 3.74
C ARG A 151 11.12 9.07 4.78
N PRO A 152 9.83 9.39 4.57
CA PRO A 152 8.80 9.03 5.52
C PRO A 152 8.55 7.53 5.48
N THR A 153 8.20 6.94 6.62
CA THR A 153 7.90 5.50 6.70
C THR A 153 6.61 5.09 5.97
N SER A 154 5.80 6.06 5.54
CA SER A 154 4.62 5.84 4.70
C SER A 154 4.95 5.23 3.33
N ILE A 155 6.17 5.34 2.83
CA ILE A 155 6.51 4.72 1.53
C ILE A 155 6.36 3.18 1.59
N PHE A 156 6.65 2.56 2.74
CA PHE A 156 6.52 1.12 2.94
C PHE A 156 5.06 0.68 2.98
N THR A 157 4.17 1.49 3.58
CA THR A 157 2.73 1.21 3.59
C THR A 157 2.16 1.32 2.18
N THR A 158 2.50 2.38 1.44
CA THR A 158 2.06 2.58 0.05
C THR A 158 2.53 1.45 -0.85
N TYR A 159 3.80 1.04 -0.76
CA TYR A 159 4.32 -0.10 -1.50
C TYR A 159 3.55 -1.38 -1.19
N ALA A 160 3.34 -1.69 0.09
CA ALA A 160 2.65 -2.90 0.52
C ALA A 160 1.18 -2.95 0.01
N ILE A 161 0.49 -1.81 -0.07
CA ILE A 161 -0.85 -1.72 -0.66
C ILE A 161 -0.79 -2.02 -2.16
N LEU A 162 0.10 -1.36 -2.90
CA LEU A 162 0.24 -1.56 -4.35
C LEU A 162 0.65 -2.99 -4.68
N TYR A 163 1.56 -3.57 -3.89
CA TYR A 163 1.97 -4.95 -4.03
C TYR A 163 0.80 -5.91 -3.76
N ALA A 164 0.00 -5.66 -2.72
CA ALA A 164 -1.20 -6.45 -2.42
C ALA A 164 -2.17 -6.47 -3.60
N ILE A 165 -2.53 -5.29 -4.11
CA ILE A 165 -3.40 -5.15 -5.29
C ILE A 165 -2.79 -5.91 -6.49
N SER A 166 -1.49 -5.72 -6.77
CA SER A 166 -0.82 -6.40 -7.89
C SER A 166 -0.90 -7.93 -7.80
N LYS A 167 -0.83 -8.50 -6.60
CA LYS A 167 -0.91 -9.94 -6.36
C LYS A 167 -2.33 -10.47 -6.37
N ALA A 168 -3.30 -9.68 -5.91
CA ALA A 168 -4.71 -10.03 -6.01
C ALA A 168 -5.16 -10.19 -7.46
N LEU A 169 -4.70 -9.32 -8.36
CA LEU A 169 -5.03 -9.36 -9.79
C LEU A 169 -4.55 -10.65 -10.49
N VAL A 170 -3.48 -11.28 -9.99
CA VAL A 170 -2.94 -12.54 -10.52
C VAL A 170 -3.50 -13.77 -9.76
N GLY A 171 -4.40 -13.57 -8.80
CA GLY A 171 -4.97 -14.64 -7.97
C GLY A 171 -4.01 -15.20 -6.92
N ALA A 172 -2.91 -14.51 -6.63
CA ALA A 172 -1.94 -14.92 -5.61
C ALA A 172 -2.42 -14.48 -4.21
N SER A 173 -3.44 -15.16 -3.68
CA SER A 173 -4.15 -14.77 -2.46
C SER A 173 -3.22 -14.63 -1.25
N TYR A 174 -2.37 -15.62 -0.96
CA TYR A 174 -1.47 -15.57 0.19
C TYR A 174 -0.52 -14.36 0.15
N SER A 175 0.09 -14.06 -1.00
CA SER A 175 0.97 -12.90 -1.13
C SER A 175 0.21 -11.58 -1.00
N SER A 176 -1.01 -11.50 -1.55
CA SER A 176 -1.87 -10.33 -1.39
C SER A 176 -2.25 -10.12 0.07
N MET A 177 -2.71 -11.17 0.75
CA MET A 177 -3.21 -11.12 2.12
C MET A 177 -2.09 -10.84 3.11
N PHE A 178 -0.92 -11.44 2.92
CA PHE A 178 0.27 -11.10 3.69
C PHE A 178 0.66 -9.63 3.53
N SER A 179 0.65 -9.13 2.29
CA SER A 179 1.05 -7.74 2.00
C SER A 179 0.07 -6.72 2.56
N ILE A 180 -1.25 -6.96 2.45
CA ILE A 180 -2.24 -6.03 3.04
C ILE A 180 -2.20 -6.07 4.56
N ALA A 181 -1.93 -7.23 5.14
CA ALA A 181 -1.76 -7.36 6.57
C ALA A 181 -0.52 -6.58 7.02
N PHE A 182 0.63 -6.77 6.36
CA PHE A 182 1.83 -5.97 6.60
C PHE A 182 1.54 -4.46 6.49
N ALA A 183 0.78 -4.03 5.48
CA ALA A 183 0.35 -2.64 5.36
C ALA A 183 -0.52 -2.18 6.55
N ALA A 184 -1.50 -3.01 6.96
CA ALA A 184 -2.40 -2.78 8.09
C ALA A 184 -1.68 -2.73 9.45
N TYR A 185 -0.55 -3.42 9.56
CA TYR A 185 0.32 -3.36 10.72
C TYR A 185 1.11 -2.04 10.78
N LEU A 186 1.63 -1.58 9.64
CA LEU A 186 2.41 -0.34 9.56
C LEU A 186 1.53 0.92 9.68
N SER A 187 0.32 0.87 9.13
CA SER A 187 -0.71 1.91 9.24
C SER A 187 -2.06 1.22 9.25
N MET A 188 -3.06 1.78 9.90
CA MET A 188 -4.27 1.01 10.16
C MET A 188 -5.30 1.01 9.02
N TYR A 189 -5.39 2.10 8.25
CA TYR A 189 -6.35 2.27 7.17
C TYR A 189 -6.34 1.19 6.06
N PRO A 190 -5.19 0.61 5.65
CA PRO A 190 -5.14 -0.44 4.64
C PRO A 190 -6.00 -1.66 4.92
N ILE A 191 -6.40 -1.91 6.18
CA ILE A 191 -7.28 -3.03 6.51
C ILE A 191 -8.65 -2.94 5.80
N LEU A 192 -9.10 -1.72 5.46
CA LEU A 192 -10.34 -1.52 4.68
C LEU A 192 -10.29 -2.14 3.30
N LEU A 193 -9.09 -2.36 2.76
CA LEU A 193 -8.91 -3.00 1.47
C LEU A 193 -8.97 -4.53 1.56
N PHE A 194 -9.06 -5.13 2.76
CA PHE A 194 -9.15 -6.58 2.91
C PHE A 194 -10.39 -7.17 2.22
N PRO A 195 -11.64 -6.71 2.46
CA PRO A 195 -12.80 -7.25 1.77
C PRO A 195 -12.71 -7.19 0.23
N PRO A 196 -12.42 -6.02 -0.40
CA PRO A 196 -12.35 -5.96 -1.86
C PRO A 196 -11.18 -6.76 -2.43
N LEU A 197 -10.03 -6.84 -1.74
CA LEU A 197 -8.90 -7.66 -2.20
C LEU A 197 -9.18 -9.16 -2.07
N ALA A 198 -9.88 -9.59 -1.01
CA ALA A 198 -10.26 -10.99 -0.82
C ALA A 198 -11.24 -11.43 -1.91
N LEU A 199 -12.24 -10.59 -2.23
CA LEU A 199 -13.17 -10.82 -3.34
C LEU A 199 -12.46 -10.87 -4.69
N LEU A 200 -11.56 -9.92 -4.95
CA LEU A 200 -10.76 -9.92 -6.18
C LEU A 200 -9.90 -11.18 -6.31
N CYS A 201 -9.27 -11.64 -5.22
CA CYS A 201 -8.52 -12.89 -5.22
C CYS A 201 -9.41 -14.10 -5.47
N TYR A 202 -10.63 -14.10 -4.91
CA TYR A 202 -11.62 -15.17 -5.12
C TYR A 202 -12.05 -15.24 -6.60
N ASP A 203 -12.30 -14.10 -7.23
CA ASP A 203 -12.64 -14.02 -8.65
C ASP A 203 -11.50 -14.46 -9.56
N ARG A 204 -10.26 -14.22 -9.16
CA ARG A 204 -9.04 -14.50 -9.93
C ARG A 204 -8.37 -15.82 -9.57
N GLN A 205 -9.05 -16.70 -8.84
CA GLN A 205 -8.50 -18.00 -8.48
C GLN A 205 -8.04 -18.77 -9.71
N ARG A 206 -6.88 -19.42 -9.58
CA ARG A 206 -6.36 -20.30 -10.62
C ARG A 206 -7.29 -21.51 -10.74
N PRO A 207 -7.59 -21.99 -11.97
CA PRO A 207 -8.46 -23.15 -12.17
C PRO A 207 -8.02 -24.40 -11.38
N SER A 208 -6.71 -24.54 -11.16
CA SER A 208 -6.12 -25.68 -10.45
C SER A 208 -6.34 -25.71 -8.94
N ASN A 209 -6.70 -24.57 -8.31
CA ASN A 209 -6.83 -24.47 -6.85
C ASN A 209 -8.11 -23.70 -6.47
N ARG A 210 -9.17 -23.91 -7.27
CA ARG A 210 -10.44 -23.21 -7.12
C ARG A 210 -11.18 -23.72 -5.89
N GLN A 211 -11.54 -22.81 -5.00
CA GLN A 211 -12.39 -23.07 -3.86
C GLN A 211 -13.77 -22.49 -4.16
N ASP A 212 -14.80 -23.34 -4.11
CA ASP A 212 -16.14 -22.93 -4.51
C ASP A 212 -16.84 -22.10 -3.44
N SER A 213 -16.51 -22.27 -2.17
CA SER A 213 -17.11 -21.50 -1.07
C SER A 213 -16.29 -20.25 -0.72
N LEU A 214 -16.88 -19.08 -0.96
CA LEU A 214 -16.37 -17.78 -0.54
C LEU A 214 -16.04 -17.69 0.97
N PRO A 215 -16.89 -18.15 1.92
CA PRO A 215 -16.56 -18.06 3.34
C PRO A 215 -15.35 -18.92 3.72
N LEU A 216 -15.21 -20.11 3.13
CA LEU A 216 -14.05 -20.97 3.37
C LEU A 216 -12.77 -20.35 2.82
N PHE A 217 -12.84 -19.69 1.66
CA PHE A 217 -11.71 -18.97 1.08
C PHE A 217 -11.26 -17.83 1.99
N ILE A 218 -12.19 -17.00 2.47
CA ILE A 218 -11.88 -15.92 3.41
C ILE A 218 -11.28 -16.48 4.70
N ALA A 219 -11.90 -17.52 5.28
CA ALA A 219 -11.41 -18.15 6.51
C ALA A 219 -9.99 -18.71 6.34
N THR A 220 -9.72 -19.40 5.23
CA THR A 220 -8.39 -19.97 4.92
C THR A 220 -7.31 -18.89 4.85
N ASN A 221 -7.59 -17.80 4.14
CA ASN A 221 -6.66 -16.68 4.01
C ASN A 221 -6.47 -15.93 5.34
N ALA A 222 -7.54 -15.77 6.13
CA ALA A 222 -7.47 -15.14 7.44
C ALA A 222 -6.62 -15.99 8.41
N VAL A 223 -6.89 -17.30 8.51
CA VAL A 223 -6.12 -18.22 9.37
C VAL A 223 -4.65 -18.28 8.98
N ALA A 224 -4.31 -18.16 7.70
CA ALA A 224 -2.91 -18.13 7.26
C ALA A 224 -2.13 -16.90 7.79
N VAL A 225 -2.83 -15.78 8.01
CA VAL A 225 -2.22 -14.52 8.45
C VAL A 225 -2.30 -14.34 9.97
N SER A 226 -3.34 -14.88 10.62
CA SER A 226 -3.61 -14.70 12.04
C SER A 226 -2.46 -15.04 13.00
N PRO A 227 -1.68 -16.14 12.85
CA PRO A 227 -0.60 -16.46 13.78
C PRO A 227 0.53 -15.43 13.79
N ALA A 228 0.89 -14.89 12.63
CA ALA A 228 1.90 -13.84 12.53
C ALA A 228 1.44 -12.56 13.24
N PHE A 229 0.16 -12.22 13.08
CA PHE A 229 -0.46 -11.07 13.75
C PHE A 229 -0.54 -11.27 15.26
N TYR A 230 -1.02 -12.43 15.70
CA TYR A 230 -1.09 -12.78 17.11
C TYR A 230 0.29 -12.69 17.77
N TYR A 231 1.34 -13.21 17.11
CA TYR A 231 2.70 -13.11 17.63
C TYR A 231 3.18 -11.66 17.76
N LEU A 232 3.06 -10.88 16.68
CA LEU A 232 3.48 -9.48 16.68
C LEU A 232 2.74 -8.66 17.75
N TRP A 233 1.48 -8.98 18.00
CA TRP A 233 0.64 -8.19 18.89
C TRP A 233 0.76 -8.58 20.35
N ILE A 234 0.68 -9.87 20.65
CA ILE A 234 0.70 -10.40 22.03
C ILE A 234 2.11 -10.50 22.57
N TYR A 235 3.05 -11.05 21.77
CA TYR A 235 4.40 -11.34 22.26
C TYR A 235 5.38 -10.22 21.97
N ALA A 236 5.35 -9.64 20.78
CA ALA A 236 6.26 -8.55 20.45
C ALA A 236 5.82 -7.20 21.05
N GLY A 237 4.69 -7.15 21.79
CA GLY A 237 4.18 -5.95 22.45
C GLY A 237 3.95 -4.78 21.49
N SER A 238 3.83 -5.09 20.20
CA SER A 238 4.00 -4.10 19.14
C SER A 238 2.70 -3.43 18.70
N GLY A 239 1.61 -3.74 19.41
CA GLY A 239 0.28 -3.19 19.22
C GLY A 239 0.18 -1.77 19.74
N ASN A 240 0.09 -0.79 18.84
CA ASN A 240 -0.26 0.57 19.19
C ASN A 240 -1.64 0.58 19.88
N ALA A 241 -1.79 1.17 21.07
CA ALA A 241 -3.10 1.28 21.74
C ALA A 241 -4.13 2.06 20.89
N ASN A 242 -3.68 2.99 20.03
CA ASN A 242 -4.52 3.66 19.05
C ASN A 242 -5.08 2.70 17.98
N PHE A 243 -4.53 1.49 17.83
CA PHE A 243 -5.05 0.47 16.92
C PHE A 243 -6.47 0.08 17.31
N PHE A 244 -6.80 -0.11 18.59
CA PHE A 244 -8.18 -0.48 18.97
C PHE A 244 -9.19 0.66 18.76
N TYR A 245 -8.78 1.91 18.97
CA TYR A 245 -9.63 3.07 18.72
C TYR A 245 -9.79 3.34 17.23
N ALA A 246 -8.69 3.33 16.49
CA ALA A 246 -8.75 3.52 15.05
C ALA A 246 -9.46 2.32 14.39
N ILE A 247 -9.26 1.06 14.83
CA ILE A 247 -9.85 -0.15 14.21
C ILE A 247 -11.34 -0.14 14.40
N THR A 248 -11.81 0.33 15.55
CA THR A 248 -13.25 0.50 15.79
C THR A 248 -13.83 1.63 14.95
N LEU A 249 -13.10 2.72 14.72
CA LEU A 249 -13.52 3.83 13.88
C LEU A 249 -13.48 3.50 12.37
N VAL A 250 -12.51 2.71 11.94
CA VAL A 250 -12.38 2.20 10.58
C VAL A 250 -13.34 1.05 10.34
N TRP A 251 -13.59 0.21 11.34
CA TRP A 251 -14.65 -0.79 11.29
C TRP A 251 -16.00 -0.10 11.15
N SER A 252 -16.29 0.94 11.94
CA SER A 252 -17.55 1.67 11.83
C SER A 252 -17.69 2.46 10.53
N LEU A 253 -16.64 3.13 10.04
CA LEU A 253 -16.64 3.82 8.74
C LEU A 253 -16.65 2.85 7.56
N GLY A 254 -15.89 1.76 7.63
CA GLY A 254 -15.84 0.74 6.59
C GLY A 254 -17.18 0.02 6.46
N TRP A 255 -17.81 -0.34 7.58
CA TRP A 255 -19.16 -0.88 7.58
C TRP A 255 -20.19 0.11 7.07
N SER A 256 -20.15 1.38 7.49
CA SER A 256 -21.17 2.37 7.09
C SER A 256 -20.99 2.90 5.66
N VAL A 257 -19.77 3.22 5.24
CA VAL A 257 -19.51 3.86 3.95
C VAL A 257 -19.29 2.84 2.85
N LEU A 258 -18.42 1.85 3.05
CA LEU A 258 -18.12 0.90 1.97
C LEU A 258 -19.15 -0.21 1.91
N VAL A 259 -19.46 -0.86 3.04
CA VAL A 259 -20.36 -2.01 3.00
C VAL A 259 -21.81 -1.55 2.84
N VAL A 260 -22.30 -0.68 3.73
CA VAL A 260 -23.71 -0.27 3.70
C VAL A 260 -24.01 0.65 2.52
N ALA A 261 -23.20 1.66 2.22
CA ALA A 261 -23.50 2.55 1.10
C ALA A 261 -23.36 1.85 -0.27
N ASP A 262 -22.31 1.04 -0.50
CA ASP A 262 -22.17 0.33 -1.78
C ASP A 262 -23.19 -0.79 -1.93
N LEU A 263 -23.58 -1.50 -0.86
CA LEU A 263 -24.69 -2.48 -0.91
C LEU A 263 -26.02 -1.78 -1.17
N LEU A 264 -26.32 -0.69 -0.47
CA LEU A 264 -27.55 0.07 -0.70
C LEU A 264 -27.59 0.60 -2.13
N TYR A 265 -26.48 1.14 -2.64
CA TYR A 265 -26.40 1.58 -4.02
C TYR A 265 -26.58 0.42 -5.00
N ALA A 266 -25.95 -0.73 -4.76
CA ALA A 266 -26.10 -1.92 -5.60
C ALA A 266 -27.54 -2.45 -5.60
N VAL A 267 -28.20 -2.51 -4.43
CA VAL A 267 -29.59 -2.94 -4.28
C VAL A 267 -30.54 -1.96 -4.97
N LEU A 268 -30.41 -0.65 -4.71
CA LEU A 268 -31.21 0.38 -5.36
C LEU A 268 -31.03 0.37 -6.88
N ARG A 269 -29.81 0.10 -7.34
CA ARG A 269 -29.52 -0.03 -8.76
C ARG A 269 -30.18 -1.28 -9.36
N ASP A 270 -30.13 -2.41 -8.68
CA ASP A 270 -30.77 -3.64 -9.14
C ASP A 270 -32.30 -3.49 -9.20
N GLU A 271 -32.92 -2.93 -8.15
CA GLU A 271 -34.35 -2.61 -8.13
C GLU A 271 -34.75 -1.66 -9.26
N TRP A 272 -33.97 -0.60 -9.49
CA TRP A 272 -34.21 0.34 -10.58
C TRP A 272 -34.08 -0.31 -11.97
N GLU A 273 -33.12 -1.22 -12.15
CA GLU A 273 -32.94 -1.97 -13.41
C GLU A 273 -34.06 -3.01 -13.61
N VAL A 274 -34.65 -3.55 -12.54
CA VAL A 274 -35.83 -4.44 -12.58
C VAL A 274 -37.10 -3.68 -12.95
N GLU A 275 -37.33 -2.51 -12.33
CA GLU A 275 -38.50 -1.66 -12.63
C GLU A 275 -38.43 -1.04 -14.04
N ARG A 276 -37.22 -0.72 -14.51
CA ARG A 276 -37.00 -0.06 -15.80
C ARG A 276 -35.98 -0.83 -16.64
N PRO A 277 -36.40 -1.92 -17.30
CA PRO A 277 -35.50 -2.75 -18.11
C PRO A 277 -34.79 -1.98 -19.24
N GLU A 278 -35.38 -0.87 -19.70
CA GLU A 278 -34.82 0.06 -20.68
C GLU A 278 -33.67 0.95 -20.17
N MET A 279 -33.41 0.94 -18.86
CA MET A 279 -32.31 1.67 -18.22
C MET A 279 -31.12 0.78 -17.86
N LYS A 280 -31.21 -0.53 -18.10
CA LYS A 280 -30.16 -1.50 -17.83
C LYS A 280 -28.86 -1.11 -18.55
N GLY A 281 -27.79 -0.90 -17.77
CA GLY A 281 -26.47 -0.53 -18.29
C GLY A 281 -26.28 0.95 -18.65
N LYS A 282 -27.26 1.83 -18.45
CA LYS A 282 -27.07 3.29 -18.62
C LYS A 282 -26.34 3.89 -17.41
N GLU A 283 -25.53 4.92 -17.63
CA GLU A 283 -24.85 5.65 -16.56
C GLU A 283 -25.88 6.39 -15.68
N VAL A 284 -25.97 6.02 -14.41
CA VAL A 284 -26.74 6.75 -13.41
C VAL A 284 -25.94 8.00 -13.05
N ARG A 285 -26.44 9.19 -13.41
CA ARG A 285 -25.88 10.44 -12.92
C ARG A 285 -26.41 10.70 -11.52
N GLN A 286 -25.54 10.64 -10.52
CA GLN A 286 -25.82 11.24 -9.21
C GLN A 286 -25.99 12.75 -9.42
N ILE A 287 -27.14 13.28 -8.98
CA ILE A 287 -27.42 14.71 -8.90
C ILE A 287 -26.84 15.24 -7.59
#